data_AF-A0AAT9QL17-F1
#
_entry.id   AF-A0AAT9QL17-F1
#
_cell.length_a   1.000
_cell.length_b   1.000
_cell.length_c   1.000
_cell.angle_alpha   90.00
_cell.angle_beta   90.00
_cell.angle_gamma   90.00
#
_symmetry.space_group_name_H-M   'P 1'
#
loop_
_entity.id
_entity.type
_entity.pdbx_description
1 polymer ?
#
loop_
_entity_poly.entity_id
_entity_poly.type
_entity_poly.pdbx_seq_one_letter_code
_entity_poly.pdbx_strand_id
1 'polypeptide(L)'
;MQALLDAGTVYYTAVQSIIPMADMGELSFRGFYKTVRRRGDPPAQEFLLGFDSEPIRAEKSLYDLAGWARSDPSLVSALLKSTTPELAECLRTGSAPAGVDRVLWQEWRFTFQEHLDLYGHAVYNLDFATPVPADNPAAQLETVKFYLRGQGTDPHERQRLLTERRESLTREVAGRLGPRRRALFLRLLKWAQETAPLREDALADVGLAWPLLRRMLLELGRRLVASSVIAAPDDVFWLRFSEPAECSGVWPGGARRRGFTCRCVPARPGCRRRGAQDAVARPGKGRRPADAPAEGVDGEGVRFDDAGRPAAAGRRHDQGHRCELRPGHRTGAGPAGTRGLRPDAAR
;
A
#
# COMPACT_ATOMS: atom_id res chain seq x y z
N MET A 1 13.59 3.80 -24.25
CA MET A 1 12.12 3.90 -24.14
C MET A 1 11.45 2.61 -24.62
N GLN A 2 11.69 2.18 -25.86
CA GLN A 2 11.05 0.98 -26.44
C GLN A 2 11.33 -0.31 -25.65
N ALA A 3 12.59 -0.59 -25.30
CA ALA A 3 12.94 -1.74 -24.47
C ALA A 3 12.21 -1.78 -23.09
N LEU A 4 11.93 -0.61 -22.49
CA LEU A 4 11.19 -0.53 -21.22
C LEU A 4 9.69 -0.80 -21.43
N LEU A 5 9.12 -0.29 -22.52
CA LEU A 5 7.74 -0.56 -22.91
C LEU A 5 7.54 -2.06 -23.23
N ASP A 6 8.48 -2.65 -23.98
CA ASP A 6 8.45 -4.06 -24.35
C ASP A 6 8.57 -4.94 -23.10
N ALA A 7 9.52 -4.64 -22.22
CA ALA A 7 9.67 -5.35 -20.94
C ALA A 7 8.41 -5.22 -20.06
N GLY A 8 7.85 -4.02 -19.95
CA GLY A 8 6.61 -3.78 -19.20
C GLY A 8 5.41 -4.53 -19.79
N THR A 9 5.33 -4.64 -21.12
CA THR A 9 4.26 -5.38 -21.80
C THR A 9 4.40 -6.88 -21.57
N VAL A 10 5.61 -7.43 -21.72
CA VAL A 10 5.90 -8.85 -21.43
C VAL A 10 5.53 -9.17 -19.99
N TYR A 11 5.94 -8.32 -19.05
CA TYR A 11 5.64 -8.48 -17.64
C TYR A 11 4.12 -8.41 -17.38
N TYR A 12 3.41 -7.42 -17.92
CA TYR A 12 1.96 -7.29 -17.76
C TYR A 12 1.21 -8.51 -18.32
N THR A 13 1.60 -9.02 -19.49
CA THR A 13 1.02 -10.24 -20.07
C THR A 13 1.32 -11.49 -19.23
N ALA A 14 2.52 -11.57 -18.63
CA ALA A 14 2.87 -12.65 -17.71
C ALA A 14 1.98 -12.62 -16.45
N VAL A 15 1.81 -11.45 -15.82
CA VAL A 15 0.93 -11.27 -14.64
C VAL A 15 -0.52 -11.64 -14.96
N GLN A 16 -1.04 -11.18 -16.10
CA GLN A 16 -2.39 -11.53 -16.57
C GLN A 16 -2.61 -13.04 -16.75
N SER A 17 -1.54 -13.79 -17.03
CA SER A 17 -1.59 -15.25 -17.20
C SER A 17 -1.46 -15.99 -15.86
N ILE A 18 -0.62 -15.49 -14.95
CA ILE A 18 -0.33 -16.13 -13.66
C ILE A 18 -1.53 -16.08 -12.70
N ILE A 19 -2.25 -14.95 -12.63
CA ILE A 19 -3.37 -14.79 -11.70
C ILE A 19 -4.47 -15.84 -11.95
N PRO A 20 -4.99 -16.01 -13.19
CA PRO A 20 -5.98 -17.07 -13.46
C PRO A 20 -5.45 -18.48 -13.20
N MET A 21 -4.17 -18.75 -13.48
CA MET A 21 -3.57 -20.06 -13.20
C MET A 21 -3.56 -20.37 -11.70
N ALA A 22 -3.20 -19.40 -10.86
CA ALA A 22 -3.25 -19.54 -9.41
C ALA A 22 -4.67 -19.75 -8.89
N ASP A 23 -5.62 -18.95 -9.38
CA ASP A 23 -7.03 -19.06 -8.99
C ASP A 23 -7.61 -20.42 -9.38
N MET A 24 -7.32 -20.90 -10.60
CA MET A 24 -7.77 -22.22 -11.05
C MET A 24 -7.15 -23.37 -10.24
N GLY A 25 -5.87 -23.26 -9.88
CA GLY A 25 -5.20 -24.23 -9.02
C GLY A 25 -5.86 -24.32 -7.64
N GLU A 26 -6.05 -23.18 -6.98
CA GLU A 26 -6.71 -23.10 -5.68
C GLU A 26 -8.17 -23.58 -5.75
N LEU A 27 -8.94 -23.14 -6.75
CA LEU A 27 -10.34 -23.55 -6.93
C LEU A 27 -10.47 -25.06 -7.13
N SER A 28 -9.61 -25.64 -7.97
CA SER A 28 -9.59 -27.08 -8.25
C SER A 28 -9.23 -27.89 -7.01
N PHE A 29 -8.19 -27.47 -6.29
CA PHE A 29 -7.80 -28.10 -5.02
C PHE A 29 -8.90 -27.99 -3.97
N ARG A 30 -9.44 -26.79 -3.75
CA ARG A 30 -10.51 -26.53 -2.78
C ARG A 30 -11.77 -27.33 -3.10
N GLY A 31 -12.15 -27.41 -4.37
CA GLY A 31 -13.28 -28.21 -4.85
C GLY A 31 -13.10 -29.69 -4.53
N PHE A 32 -11.94 -30.25 -4.87
CA PHE A 32 -11.62 -31.64 -4.52
C PHE A 32 -11.54 -31.86 -3.00
N TYR A 33 -10.90 -30.95 -2.26
CA TYR A 33 -10.73 -31.06 -0.82
C TYR A 33 -12.07 -31.12 -0.09
N LYS A 34 -13.06 -30.32 -0.50
CA LYS A 34 -14.44 -30.38 0.05
C LYS A 34 -15.05 -31.78 -0.02
N THR A 35 -14.70 -32.60 -1.00
CA THR A 35 -15.24 -33.97 -1.16
C THR A 35 -14.58 -35.00 -0.24
N VAL A 36 -13.39 -34.67 0.29
CA VAL A 36 -12.60 -35.58 1.13
C VAL A 36 -12.45 -35.11 2.57
N ARG A 37 -12.72 -33.83 2.83
CA ARG A 37 -12.66 -33.18 4.15
C ARG A 37 -13.64 -33.84 5.13
N ARG A 38 -13.18 -34.11 6.35
CA ARG A 38 -13.98 -34.59 7.48
C ARG A 38 -14.35 -33.45 8.43
N ARG A 39 -15.30 -33.70 9.32
CA ARG A 39 -15.66 -32.76 10.39
C ARG A 39 -14.46 -32.58 11.32
N GLY A 40 -14.02 -31.33 11.52
CA GLY A 40 -12.85 -30.99 12.33
C GLY A 40 -11.55 -30.80 11.52
N ASP A 41 -11.55 -31.13 10.23
CA ASP A 41 -10.41 -30.85 9.37
C ASP A 41 -10.32 -29.33 9.08
N PRO A 42 -9.10 -28.77 8.97
CA PRO A 42 -8.89 -27.35 8.72
C PRO A 42 -9.41 -26.88 7.35
N PRO A 43 -9.54 -25.57 7.14
CA PRO A 43 -9.85 -25.01 5.83
C PRO A 43 -8.74 -25.31 4.78
N ALA A 44 -9.10 -25.36 3.50
CA ALA A 44 -8.19 -25.67 2.39
C ALA A 44 -7.00 -24.70 2.33
N GLN A 45 -7.20 -23.46 2.80
CA GLN A 45 -6.20 -22.41 2.81
C GLN A 45 -4.97 -22.77 3.66
N GLU A 46 -5.10 -23.56 4.73
CA GLU A 46 -3.95 -23.99 5.55
C GLU A 46 -2.92 -24.79 4.74
N PHE A 47 -3.32 -25.41 3.62
CA PHE A 47 -2.41 -26.13 2.73
C PHE A 47 -1.58 -25.21 1.82
N LEU A 48 -1.98 -23.95 1.69
CA LEU A 48 -1.38 -22.93 0.82
C LEU A 48 -0.56 -21.90 1.62
N LEU A 49 -0.51 -22.02 2.95
CA LEU A 49 0.31 -21.16 3.82
C LEU A 49 1.73 -21.70 3.99
N GLY A 50 2.63 -20.85 4.47
CA GLY A 50 4.02 -21.21 4.81
C GLY A 50 5.00 -21.20 3.64
N PHE A 51 4.61 -20.73 2.45
CA PHE A 51 5.54 -20.46 1.36
C PHE A 51 6.26 -19.12 1.56
N ASP A 52 7.47 -19.00 1.01
CA ASP A 52 8.17 -17.72 0.93
C ASP A 52 7.73 -16.98 -0.34
N SER A 53 6.91 -15.95 -0.16
CA SER A 53 6.64 -14.95 -1.19
C SER A 53 7.47 -13.69 -0.96
N GLU A 54 7.57 -12.83 -1.98
CA GLU A 54 8.29 -11.56 -1.97
C GLU A 54 7.96 -10.72 -0.72
N PRO A 55 6.67 -10.52 -0.33
CA PRO A 55 6.36 -9.74 0.87
C PRO A 55 6.88 -10.38 2.16
N ILE A 56 6.88 -11.72 2.24
CA ILE A 56 7.41 -12.45 3.40
C ILE A 56 8.94 -12.34 3.44
N ARG A 57 9.61 -12.42 2.29
CA ARG A 57 11.06 -12.19 2.17
C ARG A 57 11.44 -10.76 2.58
N ALA A 58 10.65 -9.77 2.18
CA ALA A 58 10.83 -8.38 2.59
C ALA A 58 10.68 -8.20 4.12
N GLU A 59 9.67 -8.81 4.73
CA GLU A 59 9.47 -8.78 6.19
C GLU A 59 10.64 -9.45 6.94
N LYS A 60 11.07 -10.64 6.48
CA LYS A 60 12.25 -11.35 7.02
C LYS A 60 13.51 -10.50 6.94
N SER A 61 13.76 -9.86 5.80
CA SER A 61 14.92 -8.98 5.62
C SER A 61 14.94 -7.81 6.62
N LEU A 62 13.78 -7.20 6.91
CA LEU A 62 13.68 -6.16 7.94
C LEU A 62 13.88 -6.72 9.36
N TYR A 63 13.38 -7.92 9.62
CA TYR A 63 13.61 -8.61 10.89
C TYR A 63 15.08 -8.93 11.11
N ASP A 64 15.77 -9.42 10.08
CA ASP A 64 17.20 -9.73 10.10
C ASP A 64 18.04 -8.47 10.29
N LEU A 65 17.67 -7.35 9.65
CA LEU A 65 18.25 -6.03 9.89
C LEU A 65 18.11 -5.56 11.35
N ALA A 66 16.93 -5.79 11.94
CA ALA A 66 16.72 -5.52 13.35
C ALA A 66 17.54 -6.48 14.24
N GLY A 67 17.67 -7.75 13.86
CA GLY A 67 18.52 -8.74 14.53
C GLY A 67 19.99 -8.36 14.52
N TRP A 68 20.53 -7.97 13.35
CA TRP A 68 21.89 -7.50 13.18
C TRP A 68 22.14 -6.22 13.99
N ALA A 69 21.19 -5.29 14.02
CA ALA A 69 21.30 -4.09 14.85
C ALA A 69 21.39 -4.40 16.35
N ARG A 70 20.82 -5.51 16.84
CA ARG A 70 20.95 -5.94 18.26
C ARG A 70 22.37 -6.34 18.65
N SER A 71 23.25 -6.61 17.69
CA SER A 71 24.65 -6.95 17.97
C SER A 71 25.42 -5.79 18.61
N ASP A 72 24.95 -4.54 18.46
CA ASP A 72 25.56 -3.37 19.08
C ASP A 72 24.53 -2.50 19.84
N PRO A 73 24.65 -2.36 21.18
CA PRO A 73 23.73 -1.55 21.98
C PRO A 73 23.67 -0.06 21.60
N SER A 74 24.77 0.51 21.08
CA SER A 74 24.81 1.92 20.65
C SER A 74 23.91 2.15 19.43
N LEU A 75 23.92 1.20 18.48
CA LEU A 75 23.09 1.24 17.29
C LEU A 75 21.60 1.07 17.63
N VAL A 76 21.25 0.11 18.50
CA VAL A 76 19.87 -0.05 18.99
C VAL A 76 19.38 1.24 19.67
N SER A 77 20.19 1.80 20.56
CA SER A 77 19.88 3.04 21.28
C SER A 77 19.64 4.20 20.32
N ALA A 78 20.48 4.36 19.30
CA ALA A 78 20.34 5.40 18.29
C ALA A 78 19.08 5.20 17.43
N LEU A 79 18.86 4.00 16.90
CA LEU A 79 17.68 3.70 16.08
C LEU A 79 16.37 3.92 16.85
N LEU A 80 16.33 3.61 18.14
CA LEU A 80 15.12 3.78 18.96
C LEU A 80 14.89 5.23 19.43
N LYS A 81 15.97 5.98 19.72
CA LYS A 81 15.87 7.37 20.22
C LYS A 81 15.69 8.39 19.12
N SER A 82 16.32 8.20 17.97
CA SER A 82 16.20 9.12 16.84
C SER A 82 14.80 9.06 16.25
N THR A 83 14.28 10.22 15.84
CA THR A 83 13.03 10.28 15.09
C THR A 83 13.21 9.67 13.70
N THR A 84 12.13 9.19 13.10
CA THR A 84 12.19 8.56 11.78
C THR A 84 12.60 9.53 10.66
N PRO A 85 12.18 10.80 10.65
CA PRO A 85 12.72 11.80 9.73
C PRO A 85 14.23 12.01 9.87
N GLU A 86 14.77 12.06 11.10
CA GLU A 86 16.21 12.20 11.32
C GLU A 86 16.98 10.98 10.78
N LEU A 87 16.49 9.77 11.02
CA LEU A 87 17.11 8.55 10.49
C LEU A 87 17.05 8.49 8.95
N ALA A 88 15.92 8.89 8.35
CA ALA A 88 15.80 8.97 6.90
C ALA A 88 16.82 9.96 6.31
N GLU A 89 17.07 11.08 6.99
CA GLU A 89 18.07 12.05 6.59
C GLU A 89 19.52 11.53 6.78
N CYS A 90 19.79 10.80 7.87
CA CYS A 90 21.05 10.09 8.07
C CYS A 90 21.32 9.05 6.98
N LEU A 91 20.29 8.29 6.56
CA LEU A 91 20.38 7.34 5.45
C LEU A 91 20.70 8.05 4.13
N ARG A 92 20.02 9.16 3.85
CA ARG A 92 20.20 9.96 2.64
C ARG A 92 21.58 10.62 2.55
N THR A 93 22.07 11.18 3.65
CA THR A 93 23.36 11.90 3.70
C THR A 93 24.55 10.99 3.99
N GLY A 94 24.32 9.78 4.51
CA GLY A 94 25.36 8.89 5.00
C GLY A 94 25.96 9.31 6.35
N SER A 95 25.41 10.34 6.99
CA SER A 95 25.85 10.81 8.31
C SER A 95 25.37 9.86 9.39
N ALA A 96 26.25 9.48 10.32
CA ALA A 96 25.90 8.62 11.45
C ALA A 96 25.02 9.37 12.46
N PRO A 97 24.00 8.71 13.03
CA PRO A 97 23.27 9.21 14.19
C PRO A 97 24.20 9.45 15.39
N ALA A 98 23.80 10.33 16.29
CA ALA A 98 24.59 10.66 17.47
C ALA A 98 24.86 9.43 18.34
N GLY A 99 26.13 9.19 18.66
CA GLY A 99 26.56 8.09 19.53
C GLY A 99 26.77 6.74 18.84
N VAL A 100 26.70 6.67 17.50
CA VAL A 100 27.04 5.47 16.71
C VAL A 100 28.38 5.68 16.02
N ASP A 101 29.22 4.64 16.00
CA ASP A 101 30.44 4.64 15.19
C ASP A 101 30.11 4.79 13.68
N ARG A 102 30.95 5.54 12.96
CA ARG A 102 30.69 5.83 11.54
C ARG A 102 30.80 4.58 10.66
N VAL A 103 31.72 3.66 10.95
CA VAL A 103 31.90 2.43 10.17
C VAL A 103 30.70 1.53 10.41
N LEU A 104 30.32 1.32 11.67
CA LEU A 104 29.14 0.54 12.03
C LEU A 104 27.86 1.08 11.38
N TRP A 105 27.68 2.41 11.36
CA TRP A 105 26.55 3.04 10.68
C TRP A 105 26.56 2.78 9.17
N GLN A 106 27.72 2.88 8.52
CA GLN A 106 27.83 2.63 7.08
C GLN A 106 27.51 1.17 6.73
N GLU A 107 27.93 0.22 7.56
CA GLU A 107 27.57 -1.19 7.39
C GLU A 107 26.06 -1.41 7.54
N TRP A 108 25.43 -0.84 8.57
CA TRP A 108 23.97 -0.95 8.75
C TRP A 108 23.24 -0.36 7.56
N ARG A 109 23.65 0.85 7.15
CA ARG A 109 23.07 1.59 6.04
C ARG A 109 23.23 0.85 4.72
N PHE A 110 24.35 0.19 4.49
CA PHE A 110 24.58 -0.60 3.28
C PHE A 110 23.58 -1.77 3.20
N THR A 111 23.47 -2.56 4.27
CA THR A 111 22.51 -3.67 4.34
C THR A 111 21.06 -3.18 4.24
N PHE A 112 20.75 -2.02 4.83
CA PHE A 112 19.43 -1.39 4.69
C PHE A 112 19.16 -0.91 3.26
N GLN A 113 20.18 -0.40 2.57
CA GLN A 113 20.06 -0.02 1.16
C GLN A 113 19.86 -1.24 0.26
N GLU A 114 20.54 -2.36 0.52
CA GLU A 114 20.28 -3.63 -0.19
C GLU A 114 18.83 -4.08 -0.02
N HIS A 115 18.27 -3.94 1.18
CA HIS A 115 16.83 -4.18 1.39
C HIS A 115 15.96 -3.28 0.52
N LEU A 116 16.25 -1.98 0.44
CA LEU A 116 15.49 -1.05 -0.41
C LEU A 116 15.69 -1.30 -1.91
N ASP A 117 16.86 -1.76 -2.32
CA ASP A 117 17.13 -2.06 -3.72
C ASP A 117 16.36 -3.32 -4.16
N LEU A 118 16.25 -4.32 -3.27
CA LEU A 118 15.48 -5.54 -3.52
C LEU A 118 13.98 -5.32 -3.37
N TYR A 119 13.51 -4.78 -2.26
CA TYR A 119 12.08 -4.74 -1.89
C TYR A 119 11.48 -3.34 -1.87
N GLY A 120 12.28 -2.30 -2.10
CA GLY A 120 11.83 -0.93 -1.97
C GLY A 120 10.89 -0.46 -3.10
N HIS A 121 10.61 -1.35 -4.04
CA HIS A 121 9.70 -1.15 -5.16
C HIS A 121 8.24 -1.52 -4.81
N ALA A 122 7.97 -2.03 -3.60
CA ALA A 122 6.62 -2.43 -3.20
C ALA A 122 5.60 -1.27 -3.30
N VAL A 123 4.49 -1.53 -4.00
CA VAL A 123 3.41 -0.56 -4.26
C VAL A 123 2.09 -1.05 -3.67
N TYR A 124 1.37 -0.16 -2.99
CA TYR A 124 0.00 -0.43 -2.52
C TYR A 124 -1.08 0.10 -3.47
N ASN A 125 -0.72 1.10 -4.28
CA ASN A 125 -1.55 1.64 -5.34
C ASN A 125 -0.67 1.89 -6.57
N LEU A 126 -1.29 1.89 -7.75
CA LEU A 126 -0.60 2.14 -9.02
C LEU A 126 -0.51 3.65 -9.34
N ASP A 127 -0.56 4.51 -8.33
CA ASP A 127 -0.45 5.95 -8.50
C ASP A 127 1.01 6.39 -8.30
N PHE A 128 1.60 7.00 -9.34
CA PHE A 128 2.94 7.56 -9.27
C PHE A 128 3.07 8.70 -8.27
N ALA A 129 1.98 9.32 -7.79
CA ALA A 129 2.04 10.34 -6.75
C ALA A 129 2.42 9.76 -5.37
N THR A 130 2.10 8.49 -5.11
CA THR A 130 2.40 7.85 -3.83
C THR A 130 3.88 7.42 -3.79
N PRO A 131 4.66 7.82 -2.76
CA PRO A 131 6.04 7.39 -2.65
C PRO A 131 6.15 5.89 -2.38
N VAL A 132 7.11 5.27 -3.06
CA VAL A 132 7.54 3.91 -2.77
C VAL A 132 8.55 3.90 -1.61
N PRO A 133 8.72 2.76 -0.92
CA PRO A 133 9.73 2.62 0.13
C PRO A 133 11.16 3.06 -0.26
N ALA A 134 11.57 2.81 -1.50
CA ALA A 134 12.88 3.22 -2.01
C ALA A 134 13.07 4.75 -2.05
N ASP A 135 11.96 5.53 -2.13
CA ASP A 135 11.99 6.98 -2.08
C ASP A 135 11.80 7.51 -0.65
N ASN A 136 10.94 6.86 0.13
CA ASN A 136 10.64 7.22 1.51
C ASN A 136 10.65 5.98 2.41
N PRO A 137 11.79 5.66 3.06
CA PRO A 137 11.95 4.45 3.87
C PRO A 137 11.34 4.57 5.28
N ALA A 138 10.52 5.58 5.55
CA ALA A 138 10.00 5.85 6.89
C ALA A 138 9.21 4.66 7.47
N ALA A 139 8.38 4.00 6.65
CA ALA A 139 7.61 2.83 7.09
C ALA A 139 8.52 1.66 7.45
N GLN A 140 9.56 1.40 6.65
CA GLN A 140 10.54 0.33 6.84
C GLN A 140 11.37 0.58 8.10
N LEU A 141 11.77 1.82 8.33
CA LEU A 141 12.44 2.24 9.57
C LEU A 141 11.57 2.02 10.80
N GLU A 142 10.28 2.35 10.74
CA GLU A 142 9.35 2.06 11.85
C GLU A 142 9.20 0.56 12.09
N THR A 143 9.16 -0.26 11.03
CA THR A 143 9.13 -1.73 11.16
C THR A 143 10.40 -2.26 11.85
N VAL A 144 11.58 -1.75 11.50
CA VAL A 144 12.82 -2.11 12.21
C VAL A 144 12.75 -1.72 13.68
N LYS A 145 12.31 -0.48 13.99
CA LYS A 145 12.13 -0.02 15.39
C LYS A 145 11.13 -0.89 16.14
N PHE A 146 10.05 -1.29 15.49
CA PHE A 146 9.02 -2.17 16.06
C PHE A 146 9.62 -3.53 16.45
N TYR A 147 10.43 -4.15 15.59
CA TYR A 147 11.15 -5.37 15.94
C TYR A 147 12.18 -5.16 17.06
N LEU A 148 12.94 -4.06 17.03
CA LEU A 148 13.91 -3.72 18.08
C LEU A 148 13.26 -3.55 19.46
N ARG A 149 12.03 -3.02 19.52
CA ARG A 149 11.21 -2.94 20.75
C ARG A 149 10.70 -4.30 21.23
N GLY A 150 10.92 -5.38 20.47
CA GLY A 150 10.43 -6.72 20.77
C GLY A 150 8.92 -6.87 20.58
N GLN A 151 8.30 -6.00 19.78
CA GLN A 151 6.84 -5.98 19.60
C GLN A 151 6.35 -6.86 18.44
N GLY A 152 7.26 -7.40 17.63
CA GLY A 152 6.95 -8.29 16.50
C GLY A 152 7.25 -9.76 16.78
N THR A 153 6.47 -10.63 16.14
CA THR A 153 6.77 -12.07 16.07
C THR A 153 7.88 -12.33 15.06
N ASP A 154 8.74 -13.31 15.33
CA ASP A 154 9.76 -13.74 14.38
C ASP A 154 9.10 -14.30 13.09
N PRO A 155 9.28 -13.64 11.92
CA PRO A 155 8.70 -14.09 10.67
C PRO A 155 9.30 -15.43 10.19
N HIS A 156 10.55 -15.76 10.55
CA HIS A 156 11.17 -17.05 10.23
C HIS A 156 10.53 -18.17 11.03
N GLU A 157 10.36 -17.99 12.34
CA GLU A 157 9.64 -18.95 13.17
C GLU A 157 8.18 -19.12 12.74
N ARG A 158 7.48 -18.01 12.47
CA ARG A 158 6.10 -18.03 11.97
C ARG A 158 5.99 -18.86 10.68
N GLN A 159 6.91 -18.65 9.74
CA GLN A 159 6.94 -19.39 8.47
C GLN A 159 7.29 -20.87 8.68
N ARG A 160 8.24 -21.19 9.56
CA ARG A 160 8.59 -22.57 9.92
C ARG A 160 7.38 -23.32 10.48
N LEU A 161 6.67 -22.73 11.44
CA LEU A 161 5.47 -23.34 12.04
C LEU A 161 4.36 -23.57 11.01
N LEU A 162 4.13 -22.62 10.10
CA LEU A 162 3.15 -22.78 9.02
C LEU A 162 3.55 -23.89 8.04
N THR A 163 4.84 -24.01 7.73
CA THR A 163 5.40 -25.07 6.88
C THR A 163 5.20 -26.45 7.51
N GLU A 164 5.58 -26.61 8.77
CA GLU A 164 5.42 -27.87 9.52
C GLU A 164 3.93 -28.25 9.63
N ARG A 165 3.07 -27.27 9.89
CA ARG A 165 1.62 -27.46 9.94
C ARG A 165 1.09 -27.96 8.60
N ARG A 166 1.44 -27.30 7.49
CA ARG A 166 1.05 -27.69 6.12
C ARG A 166 1.48 -29.12 5.79
N GLU A 167 2.72 -29.47 6.10
CA GLU A 167 3.28 -30.80 5.81
C GLU A 167 2.64 -31.90 6.66
N SER A 168 2.37 -31.61 7.94
CA SER A 168 1.64 -32.51 8.83
C SER A 168 0.22 -32.78 8.30
N LEU A 169 -0.52 -31.72 7.96
CA LEU A 169 -1.87 -31.82 7.40
C LEU A 169 -1.89 -32.56 6.07
N THR A 170 -0.91 -32.31 5.21
CA THR A 170 -0.76 -33.00 3.93
C THR A 170 -0.58 -34.50 4.14
N ARG A 171 0.27 -34.91 5.09
CA ARG A 171 0.49 -36.32 5.43
C ARG A 171 -0.77 -36.96 6.03
N GLU A 172 -1.43 -36.27 6.95
CA GLU A 172 -2.64 -36.74 7.62
C GLU A 172 -3.78 -37.02 6.61
N VAL A 173 -4.07 -36.05 5.75
CA VAL A 173 -5.14 -36.18 4.74
C VAL A 173 -4.75 -37.21 3.68
N ALA A 174 -3.51 -37.16 3.16
CA ALA A 174 -3.06 -38.12 2.16
C ALA A 174 -3.04 -39.57 2.68
N GLY A 175 -2.71 -39.79 3.96
CA GLY A 175 -2.68 -41.10 4.59
C GLY A 175 -4.06 -41.76 4.74
N ARG A 176 -5.13 -40.95 4.80
CA ARG A 176 -6.52 -41.43 4.91
C ARG A 176 -7.16 -41.75 3.56
N LEU A 177 -6.54 -41.34 2.45
CA LEU A 177 -7.10 -41.48 1.11
C LEU A 177 -6.62 -42.77 0.43
N GLY A 178 -7.54 -43.44 -0.27
CA GLY A 178 -7.18 -44.56 -1.16
C GLY A 178 -6.27 -44.12 -2.32
N PRO A 179 -5.53 -45.04 -2.96
CA PRO A 179 -4.41 -44.71 -3.86
C PRO A 179 -4.75 -43.72 -4.97
N ARG A 180 -5.90 -43.90 -5.66
CA ARG A 180 -6.34 -43.02 -6.75
C ARG A 180 -6.68 -41.61 -6.26
N ARG A 181 -7.43 -41.50 -5.16
CA ARG A 181 -7.82 -40.21 -4.56
C ARG A 181 -6.62 -39.49 -3.98
N ARG A 182 -5.68 -40.22 -3.36
CA ARG A 182 -4.41 -39.68 -2.87
C ARG A 182 -3.56 -39.11 -4.01
N ALA A 183 -3.43 -39.82 -5.13
CA ALA A 183 -2.70 -39.33 -6.30
C ALA A 183 -3.33 -38.08 -6.92
N LEU A 184 -4.67 -37.99 -6.94
CA LEU A 184 -5.36 -36.78 -7.39
C LEU A 184 -5.17 -35.62 -6.40
N PHE A 185 -5.33 -35.88 -5.10
CA PHE A 185 -5.09 -34.90 -4.03
C PHE A 185 -3.70 -34.27 -4.13
N LEU A 186 -2.65 -35.09 -4.18
CA LEU A 186 -1.27 -34.60 -4.24
C LEU A 186 -0.97 -33.82 -5.52
N ARG A 187 -1.56 -34.22 -6.66
CA ARG A 187 -1.39 -33.48 -7.93
C ARG A 187 -2.04 -32.10 -7.88
N LEU A 188 -3.29 -32.03 -7.43
CA LEU A 188 -4.01 -30.75 -7.30
C LEU A 188 -3.37 -29.85 -6.24
N LEU A 189 -2.94 -30.45 -5.12
CA LEU A 189 -2.24 -29.73 -4.06
C LEU A 189 -0.92 -29.16 -4.58
N LYS A 190 -0.10 -29.97 -5.25
CA LYS A 190 1.16 -29.52 -5.84
C LYS A 190 0.95 -28.35 -6.80
N TRP A 191 -0.04 -28.46 -7.69
CA TRP A 191 -0.36 -27.36 -8.61
C TRP A 191 -0.74 -26.08 -7.87
N ALA A 192 -1.65 -26.15 -6.89
CA ALA A 192 -2.06 -24.99 -6.10
C ALA A 192 -0.89 -24.39 -5.31
N GLN A 193 -0.01 -25.23 -4.75
CA GLN A 193 1.17 -24.81 -3.99
C GLN A 193 2.26 -24.16 -4.85
N GLU A 194 2.46 -24.63 -6.09
CA GLU A 194 3.41 -24.03 -7.03
C GLU A 194 2.94 -22.65 -7.50
N THR A 195 1.63 -22.46 -7.68
CA THR A 195 1.07 -21.19 -8.16
C THR A 195 0.81 -20.15 -7.07
N ALA A 196 0.66 -20.56 -5.81
CA ALA A 196 0.36 -19.65 -4.70
C ALA A 196 1.43 -18.56 -4.47
N PRO A 197 2.73 -18.87 -4.30
CA PRO A 197 3.76 -17.85 -4.15
C PRO A 197 3.96 -17.04 -5.43
N LEU A 198 3.83 -17.66 -6.61
CA LEU A 198 3.95 -16.97 -7.89
C LEU A 198 2.96 -15.82 -8.04
N ARG A 199 1.73 -15.96 -7.52
CA ARG A 199 0.74 -14.86 -7.55
C ARG A 199 1.22 -13.66 -6.72
N GLU A 200 1.74 -13.90 -5.53
CA GLU A 200 2.21 -12.84 -4.64
C GLU A 200 3.49 -12.17 -5.18
N ASP A 201 4.44 -12.97 -5.68
CA ASP A 201 5.68 -12.48 -6.28
C ASP A 201 5.37 -11.65 -7.54
N ALA A 202 4.49 -12.16 -8.41
CA ALA A 202 4.04 -11.44 -9.59
C ALA A 202 3.24 -10.17 -9.25
N LEU A 203 2.67 -10.01 -8.05
CA LEU A 203 2.03 -8.76 -7.65
C LEU A 203 3.05 -7.77 -7.07
N ALA A 204 4.05 -8.26 -6.34
CA ALA A 204 5.11 -7.41 -5.79
C ALA A 204 5.97 -6.79 -6.90
N ASP A 205 6.30 -7.59 -7.92
CA ASP A 205 7.12 -7.16 -9.07
C ASP A 205 6.49 -6.03 -9.90
N VAL A 206 5.18 -5.75 -9.74
CA VAL A 206 4.48 -4.71 -10.53
C VAL A 206 5.12 -3.35 -10.29
N GLY A 207 5.64 -3.16 -9.08
CA GLY A 207 6.31 -1.94 -8.68
C GLY A 207 7.77 -1.81 -9.14
N LEU A 208 8.40 -2.80 -9.77
CA LEU A 208 9.85 -2.76 -10.10
C LEU A 208 10.25 -1.50 -10.88
N ALA A 209 9.40 -1.02 -11.79
CA ALA A 209 9.67 0.18 -12.57
C ALA A 209 9.36 1.49 -11.80
N TRP A 210 8.59 1.45 -10.71
CA TRP A 210 8.12 2.66 -10.00
C TRP A 210 9.26 3.54 -9.49
N PRO A 211 10.28 3.02 -8.78
CA PRO A 211 11.38 3.85 -8.30
C PRO A 211 12.06 4.63 -9.43
N LEU A 212 12.31 3.97 -10.58
CA LEU A 212 12.93 4.61 -11.73
C LEU A 212 12.02 5.65 -12.38
N LEU A 213 10.76 5.29 -12.65
CA LEU A 213 9.78 6.20 -13.26
C LEU A 213 9.56 7.44 -12.40
N ARG A 214 9.44 7.28 -11.08
CA ARG A 214 9.28 8.40 -10.14
C ARG A 214 10.51 9.29 -10.11
N ARG A 215 11.73 8.73 -10.11
CA ARG A 215 12.97 9.53 -10.23
C ARG A 215 13.00 10.36 -11.51
N MET A 216 12.61 9.77 -12.65
CA MET A 216 12.54 10.47 -13.94
C MET A 216 11.48 11.58 -13.95
N LEU A 217 10.28 11.31 -13.41
CA LEU A 217 9.19 12.29 -13.32
C LEU A 217 9.58 13.45 -12.40
N LEU A 218 10.17 13.18 -11.23
CA LEU A 218 10.62 14.23 -10.32
C LEU A 218 11.73 15.08 -10.93
N GLU A 219 12.63 14.48 -11.71
CA GLU A 219 13.65 15.24 -12.45
C GLU A 219 13.03 16.15 -13.51
N LEU A 220 12.03 15.67 -14.26
CA LEU A 220 11.23 16.51 -15.15
C LEU A 220 10.55 17.63 -14.37
N GLY A 221 9.95 17.33 -13.22
CA GLY A 221 9.34 18.30 -12.32
C GLY A 221 10.33 19.40 -11.91
N ARG A 222 11.56 19.04 -11.49
CA ARG A 222 12.61 20.01 -11.15
C ARG A 222 12.93 20.95 -12.32
N ARG A 223 13.02 20.41 -13.54
CA ARG A 223 13.27 21.21 -14.74
C ARG A 223 12.10 22.16 -15.05
N LEU A 224 10.87 21.69 -14.88
CA LEU A 224 9.68 22.51 -15.06
C LEU A 224 9.59 23.65 -14.03
N VAL A 225 9.96 23.39 -12.77
CA VAL A 225 10.11 24.43 -11.73
C VAL A 225 11.18 25.45 -12.13
N ALA A 226 12.34 25.01 -12.64
CA ALA A 226 13.39 25.91 -13.11
C ALA A 226 12.91 26.83 -14.26
N SER A 227 11.99 26.34 -15.11
CA SER A 227 11.31 27.14 -16.13
C SER A 227 10.08 27.91 -15.63
N SER A 228 9.78 27.86 -14.32
CA SER A 228 8.60 28.50 -13.69
C SER A 228 7.25 28.04 -14.26
N VAL A 229 7.18 26.81 -14.78
CA VAL A 229 5.93 26.22 -15.33
C VAL A 229 5.07 25.63 -14.22
N ILE A 230 5.70 25.02 -13.21
CA ILE A 230 5.04 24.45 -12.03
C ILE A 230 5.70 25.00 -10.74
N ALA A 231 5.00 24.94 -9.61
CA ALA A 231 5.45 25.55 -8.36
C ALA A 231 6.35 24.61 -7.53
N ALA A 232 6.08 23.30 -7.58
CA ALA A 232 6.87 22.27 -6.91
C ALA A 232 7.18 21.10 -7.85
N PRO A 233 8.30 20.37 -7.67
CA PRO A 233 8.63 19.22 -8.51
C PRO A 233 7.54 18.14 -8.52
N ASP A 234 6.89 17.92 -7.38
CA ASP A 234 5.81 16.94 -7.20
C ASP A 234 4.53 17.30 -7.96
N ASP A 235 4.38 18.55 -8.40
CA ASP A 235 3.23 18.98 -9.21
C ASP A 235 3.21 18.25 -10.57
N VAL A 236 4.35 17.68 -10.99
CA VAL A 236 4.47 16.87 -12.21
C VAL A 236 3.51 15.68 -12.24
N PHE A 237 3.16 15.10 -11.08
CA PHE A 237 2.24 13.96 -11.00
C PHE A 237 0.79 14.32 -11.30
N TRP A 238 0.46 15.62 -11.31
CA TRP A 238 -0.88 16.13 -11.59
C TRP A 238 -1.03 16.64 -13.03
N LEU A 239 0.03 16.59 -13.84
CA LEU A 239 0.01 16.93 -15.26
C LEU A 239 -0.51 15.73 -16.07
N ARG A 240 -1.39 16.00 -17.04
CA ARG A 240 -1.85 14.97 -17.98
C ARG A 240 -0.77 14.70 -19.01
N PHE A 241 -0.67 13.47 -19.53
CA PHE A 241 0.37 13.06 -20.48
C PHE A 241 0.56 13.99 -21.72
N SER A 242 -0.50 14.66 -22.18
CA SER A 242 -0.44 15.63 -23.29
C SER A 242 0.24 16.95 -22.92
N GLU A 243 0.25 17.32 -21.65
CA GLU A 243 0.71 18.63 -21.16
C GLU A 243 2.26 18.71 -21.08
N PRO A 244 3.01 17.68 -20.65
CA PRO A 244 4.46 17.66 -20.72
C PRO A 244 5.03 17.69 -22.15
N ALA A 245 4.34 17.08 -23.12
CA ALA A 245 4.77 17.05 -24.52
C ALA A 245 4.66 18.46 -25.16
N GLU A 246 3.59 19.19 -24.85
CA GLU A 246 3.41 20.57 -25.28
C GLU A 246 4.42 21.52 -24.61
N CYS A 247 4.77 21.29 -23.34
CA CYS A 247 5.83 22.06 -22.67
C CYS A 247 7.25 21.75 -23.17
N SER A 248 7.52 20.53 -23.65
CA SER A 248 8.84 20.11 -24.16
C SER A 248 9.05 20.41 -25.65
N GLY A 249 7.97 20.60 -26.42
CA GLY A 249 8.01 21.03 -27.83
C GLY A 249 8.57 22.44 -28.08
N VAL A 250 8.89 23.21 -27.02
CA VAL A 250 9.39 24.59 -27.10
C VAL A 250 10.79 24.73 -26.48
N TRP A 251 11.70 23.82 -26.82
CA TRP A 251 13.14 24.02 -26.58
C TRP A 251 13.87 24.46 -27.86
N PRO A 252 13.86 25.76 -28.21
CA PRO A 252 14.99 26.37 -28.90
C PRO A 252 15.84 27.14 -27.88
N GLY A 253 17.15 27.04 -28.01
CA GLY A 253 18.10 27.72 -27.14
C GLY A 253 17.77 29.20 -26.93
N GLY A 254 17.89 29.64 -25.68
CA GLY A 254 18.14 31.04 -25.34
C GLY A 254 17.13 32.06 -25.86
N ALA A 255 15.87 32.02 -25.44
CA ALA A 255 15.02 33.21 -25.50
C ALA A 255 14.02 33.25 -24.35
N ARG A 256 14.23 34.18 -23.41
CA ARG A 256 13.23 34.58 -22.40
C ARG A 256 12.00 35.14 -23.13
N ARG A 257 10.89 34.41 -23.22
CA ARG A 257 9.56 35.01 -23.44
C ARG A 257 8.42 34.27 -22.72
N ARG A 258 7.82 35.03 -21.79
CA ARG A 258 6.40 35.19 -21.44
C ARG A 258 5.52 33.92 -21.34
N GLY A 259 5.27 33.53 -20.09
CA GLY A 259 3.94 33.18 -19.57
C GLY A 259 3.21 32.04 -20.27
N PHE A 260 3.65 30.80 -20.05
CA PHE A 260 2.80 29.64 -20.25
C PHE A 260 2.02 29.37 -18.97
N THR A 261 0.72 29.63 -18.98
CA THR A 261 -0.19 29.04 -17.99
C THR A 261 -0.44 27.60 -18.42
N CYS A 262 0.34 26.66 -17.87
CA CYS A 262 -0.10 25.28 -17.84
C CYS A 262 -1.42 25.27 -17.09
N ARG A 263 -2.50 24.80 -17.73
CA ARG A 263 -3.81 24.72 -17.10
C ARG A 263 -3.79 23.56 -16.11
N CYS A 264 -3.08 23.72 -14.99
CA CYS A 264 -3.22 22.84 -13.84
C CYS A 264 -4.72 22.78 -13.57
N VAL A 265 -5.33 21.60 -13.73
CA VAL A 265 -6.70 21.38 -13.31
C VAL A 265 -6.75 21.83 -11.85
N PRO A 266 -7.58 22.82 -11.46
CA PRO A 266 -7.62 23.25 -10.08
C PRO A 266 -7.89 22.02 -9.23
N ALA A 267 -7.06 21.80 -8.20
CA ALA A 267 -7.33 20.82 -7.18
C ALA A 267 -8.80 20.98 -6.78
N ARG A 268 -9.59 19.90 -6.92
CA ARG A 268 -11.01 19.90 -6.57
C ARG A 268 -11.19 20.60 -5.21
N PRO A 269 -12.13 21.55 -5.06
CA PRO A 269 -12.37 22.22 -3.78
C PRO A 269 -12.71 21.16 -2.74
N GLY A 270 -11.76 20.85 -1.85
CA GLY A 270 -11.85 19.73 -0.91
C GLY A 270 -10.51 19.06 -0.62
N CYS A 271 -9.51 19.17 -1.50
CA CYS A 271 -8.18 18.62 -1.25
C CYS A 271 -7.32 19.62 -0.46
N ARG A 272 -7.65 19.83 0.82
CA ARG A 272 -6.65 20.36 1.76
C ARG A 272 -5.50 19.36 1.79
N ARG A 273 -4.26 19.86 1.75
CA ARG A 273 -3.06 19.11 2.18
C ARG A 273 -3.36 18.47 3.54
N ARG A 274 -3.79 17.22 3.55
CA ARG A 274 -3.62 16.36 4.72
C ARG A 274 -2.17 15.94 4.64
N GLY A 275 -1.35 16.57 5.47
CA GLY A 275 0.03 16.14 5.65
C GLY A 275 0.04 14.64 5.94
N ALA A 276 1.02 13.95 5.39
CA ALA A 276 1.29 12.53 5.63
C ALA A 276 1.83 12.28 7.05
N GLN A 277 1.23 12.91 8.06
CA GLN A 277 1.55 12.80 9.47
C GLN A 277 0.22 12.91 10.23
N ASP A 278 -0.55 11.82 10.27
CA ASP A 278 -1.58 11.53 11.29
C ASP A 278 -2.30 10.23 10.91
N ALA A 279 -1.55 9.13 10.91
CA ALA A 279 -2.11 7.78 11.04
C ALA A 279 -1.33 7.03 12.13
N VAL A 280 -1.12 7.69 13.28
CA VAL A 280 -0.79 7.00 14.52
C VAL A 280 -2.12 6.76 15.25
N ALA A 281 -2.52 5.49 15.30
CA ALA A 281 -3.66 5.07 16.11
C ALA A 281 -3.44 5.52 17.58
N ARG A 282 -4.32 6.40 18.08
CA ARG A 282 -4.35 6.73 19.50
C ARG A 282 -4.87 5.53 20.30
N PRO A 283 -4.24 5.16 21.43
CA PRO A 283 -4.77 4.11 22.28
C PRO A 283 -5.99 4.63 23.03
N GLY A 284 -7.16 4.04 22.75
CA GLY A 284 -8.39 4.30 23.47
C GLY A 284 -8.27 3.84 24.93
N LYS A 285 -8.58 4.75 25.86
CA LYS A 285 -8.63 4.50 27.31
C LYS A 285 -9.54 3.31 27.63
N GLY A 286 -9.05 2.45 28.51
CA GLY A 286 -9.65 1.17 28.85
C GLY A 286 -11.01 1.23 29.55
N ARG A 287 -11.79 0.19 29.28
CA ARG A 287 -12.67 -0.48 30.24
C ARG A 287 -12.39 -1.98 30.11
N ARG A 288 -12.04 -2.64 31.21
CA ARG A 288 -12.01 -4.11 31.29
C ARG A 288 -13.43 -4.66 31.16
N PRO A 289 -13.61 -5.78 30.47
CA PRO A 289 -14.35 -6.88 31.09
C PRO A 289 -13.67 -8.25 30.90
N ALA A 290 -14.04 -9.15 31.80
CA ALA A 290 -13.54 -10.51 31.98
C ALA A 290 -14.01 -11.51 30.90
N ASP A 291 -13.22 -12.57 30.77
CA ASP A 291 -13.50 -13.95 30.32
C ASP A 291 -14.47 -14.25 29.14
N ALA A 292 -13.97 -15.09 28.21
CA ALA A 292 -14.64 -15.94 27.19
C ALA A 292 -14.50 -15.50 25.70
N PRO A 293 -14.64 -16.42 24.71
CA PRO A 293 -13.55 -16.83 23.82
C PRO A 293 -13.70 -16.37 22.35
N ALA A 294 -12.62 -16.58 21.58
CA ALA A 294 -12.42 -16.10 20.21
C ALA A 294 -13.40 -16.66 19.17
N GLU A 295 -14.09 -15.76 18.47
CA GLU A 295 -14.76 -16.00 17.18
C GLU A 295 -14.15 -15.11 16.09
N GLY A 296 -14.00 -15.69 14.89
CA GLY A 296 -13.28 -15.13 13.75
C GLY A 296 -14.00 -13.97 13.07
N VAL A 297 -13.21 -13.07 12.49
CA VAL A 297 -13.68 -11.92 11.72
C VAL A 297 -13.89 -12.35 10.27
N ASP A 298 -15.16 -12.46 9.86
CA ASP A 298 -15.57 -12.61 8.47
C ASP A 298 -15.39 -11.28 7.72
N GLY A 299 -14.64 -11.32 6.62
CA GLY A 299 -14.54 -10.21 5.67
C GLY A 299 -15.81 -10.08 4.82
N GLU A 300 -16.25 -8.83 4.60
CA GLU A 300 -17.34 -8.48 3.69
C GLU A 300 -17.05 -8.97 2.26
N GLY A 301 -17.66 -10.10 1.89
CA GLY A 301 -17.77 -10.57 0.51
C GLY A 301 -19.13 -10.23 -0.09
N VAL A 302 -19.12 -9.68 -1.31
CA VAL A 302 -20.31 -9.50 -2.16
C VAL A 302 -20.93 -10.87 -2.42
N ARG A 303 -22.19 -11.08 -2.02
CA ARG A 303 -22.92 -12.34 -2.25
C ARG A 303 -23.58 -12.35 -3.63
N PHE A 304 -23.36 -13.42 -4.37
CA PHE A 304 -24.03 -13.75 -5.64
C PHE A 304 -25.07 -14.85 -5.38
N ASP A 305 -26.15 -14.87 -6.16
CA ASP A 305 -27.18 -15.91 -6.10
C ASP A 305 -26.79 -17.18 -6.89
N ASP A 306 -27.56 -18.27 -6.75
CA ASP A 306 -27.26 -19.61 -7.33
C ASP A 306 -27.23 -19.65 -8.88
N ALA A 307 -27.52 -18.52 -9.54
CA ALA A 307 -27.37 -18.33 -10.98
C ALA A 307 -26.24 -17.36 -11.38
N GLY A 308 -25.41 -16.92 -10.42
CA GLY A 308 -24.22 -16.12 -10.67
C GLY A 308 -24.47 -14.65 -11.00
N ARG A 309 -25.59 -14.05 -10.56
CA ARG A 309 -25.85 -12.61 -10.73
C ARG A 309 -25.65 -11.86 -9.40
N PRO A 310 -25.17 -10.61 -9.42
CA PRO A 310 -25.08 -9.81 -8.21
C PRO A 310 -26.49 -9.47 -7.72
N ALA A 311 -26.80 -9.79 -6.47
CA ALA A 311 -28.09 -9.49 -5.87
C ALA A 311 -28.32 -7.97 -5.81
N ALA A 312 -29.34 -7.49 -6.51
CA ALA A 312 -29.71 -6.07 -6.51
C ALA A 312 -30.14 -5.64 -5.10
N ALA A 313 -29.38 -4.72 -4.48
CA ALA A 313 -29.76 -4.10 -3.23
C ALA A 313 -31.05 -3.27 -3.43
N GLY A 314 -32.11 -3.70 -2.74
CA GLY A 314 -33.41 -3.03 -2.75
C GLY A 314 -33.33 -1.57 -2.33
N ARG A 315 -34.08 -0.74 -3.07
CA ARG A 315 -34.28 0.71 -2.86
C ARG A 315 -34.57 1.01 -1.39
N ARG A 316 -33.76 1.87 -0.76
CA ARG A 316 -34.14 2.53 0.49
C ARG A 316 -34.69 3.92 0.17
N HIS A 317 -35.81 4.21 0.82
CA HIS A 317 -36.52 5.48 0.85
C HIS A 317 -35.59 6.67 1.09
N ASP A 318 -35.68 7.64 0.20
CA ASP A 318 -35.17 9.00 0.35
C ASP A 318 -36.05 9.73 1.38
N GLN A 319 -35.56 9.84 2.62
CA GLN A 319 -36.07 10.82 3.59
C GLN A 319 -35.17 12.04 3.53
N GLY A 320 -35.71 13.10 2.92
CA GLY A 320 -35.03 14.36 2.73
C GLY A 320 -34.58 15.02 4.02
N HIS A 321 -33.29 15.30 4.11
CA HIS A 321 -32.77 16.30 5.02
C HIS A 321 -32.78 17.66 4.33
N ARG A 322 -33.84 18.40 4.64
CA ARG A 322 -34.04 19.82 4.34
C ARG A 322 -33.05 20.64 5.17
N CYS A 323 -32.11 21.34 4.52
CA CYS A 323 -31.36 22.42 5.17
C CYS A 323 -32.29 23.62 5.36
N GLU A 324 -32.86 23.75 6.57
CA GLU A 324 -33.56 24.96 7.00
C GLU A 324 -32.55 26.01 7.45
N LEU A 325 -32.47 27.11 6.69
CA LEU A 325 -31.90 28.38 7.13
C LEU A 325 -32.83 28.96 8.20
N ARG A 326 -32.41 28.94 9.47
CA ARG A 326 -33.11 29.65 10.54
C ARG A 326 -32.67 31.13 10.58
N PRO A 327 -33.60 32.09 10.51
CA PRO A 327 -33.30 33.51 10.60
C PRO A 327 -33.07 33.95 12.05
N GLY A 328 -32.13 34.89 12.24
CA GLY A 328 -31.82 35.48 13.53
C GLY A 328 -32.94 36.38 14.04
N HIS A 329 -33.36 36.16 15.29
CA HIS A 329 -34.20 37.09 16.03
C HIS A 329 -33.33 38.22 16.62
N ARG A 330 -33.61 39.45 16.20
CA ARG A 330 -33.32 40.67 16.96
C ARG A 330 -34.56 41.01 17.81
N THR A 331 -34.35 41.19 19.10
CA THR A 331 -35.31 41.79 20.04
C THR A 331 -35.44 43.29 19.77
N GLY A 332 -36.67 43.80 19.86
CA GLY A 332 -37.03 45.13 19.41
C GLY A 332 -36.99 46.23 20.46
N ALA A 333 -37.13 47.47 19.97
CA ALA A 333 -37.81 48.60 20.59
C ALA A 333 -38.05 49.64 19.47
N GLY A 334 -39.29 50.10 19.27
CA GLY A 334 -39.64 51.16 18.31
C GLY A 334 -39.40 52.58 18.88
N PRO A 335 -40.10 53.64 18.40
CA PRO A 335 -40.97 53.73 17.23
C PRO A 335 -40.78 55.03 16.40
N ALA A 336 -41.70 55.23 15.44
CA ALA A 336 -42.17 56.49 14.84
C ALA A 336 -41.45 57.06 13.60
N GLY A 337 -42.25 57.44 12.59
CA GLY A 337 -41.81 58.33 11.52
C GLY A 337 -42.38 58.00 10.15
N THR A 338 -43.42 58.73 9.75
CA THR A 338 -44.20 58.65 8.50
C THR A 338 -43.52 59.32 7.30
N ARG A 339 -44.08 59.03 6.10
CA ARG A 339 -43.90 59.66 4.76
C ARG A 339 -42.75 59.06 3.94
N GLY A 340 -42.89 58.72 2.67
CA GLY A 340 -43.92 58.96 1.66
C GLY A 340 -43.24 59.01 0.29
N LEU A 341 -43.98 58.65 -0.77
CA LEU A 341 -43.73 58.90 -2.21
C LEU A 341 -42.75 57.98 -2.97
N ARG A 342 -43.31 56.95 -3.64
CA ARG A 342 -43.59 56.82 -5.10
C ARG A 342 -42.57 57.30 -6.17
N PRO A 343 -42.64 56.79 -7.42
CA PRO A 343 -41.59 56.02 -8.08
C PRO A 343 -41.12 56.64 -9.42
N ASP A 344 -40.48 55.81 -10.26
CA ASP A 344 -40.16 55.94 -11.70
C ASP A 344 -38.64 56.07 -11.97
N ALA A 345 -38.07 55.66 -13.09
CA ALA A 345 -38.38 54.72 -14.15
C ALA A 345 -37.07 54.59 -14.95
N ALA A 346 -36.94 53.49 -15.70
CA ALA A 346 -36.17 53.32 -16.93
C ALA A 346 -35.02 54.31 -17.23
N ARG A 347 -33.79 53.79 -17.29
CA ARG A 347 -33.11 53.45 -18.56
C ARG A 347 -31.85 52.63 -18.31
#